data_AF-A0A067Q3Y6-F1
#
_entry.id   AF-A0A067Q3Y6-F1
#
_cell.length_a   1.000
_cell.length_b   1.000
_cell.length_c   1.000
_cell.angle_alpha   90.00
_cell.angle_beta   90.00
_cell.angle_gamma   90.00
#
_symmetry.space_group_name_H-M   'P 1'
#
loop_
_entity.id
_entity.type
_entity.pdbx_description
1 polymer ?
#
loop_
_entity_poly.entity_id
_entity_poly.type
_entity_poly.pdbx_seq_one_letter_code
_entity_poly.pdbx_strand_id
1 'polypeptide(L)' 'PSLWQMALDYLAIQGSATPFKRVWSSAGATDTKKRNRLSLKRLEASQFLKAG' A
#
# COMPACT_ATOMS: atom_id res chain seq x y z
N PRO A 1 -29.36 5.73 3.41
CA PRO A 1 -28.04 6.28 3.80
C PRO A 1 -28.18 7.73 4.31
N SER A 2 -27.67 8.01 5.51
CA SER A 2 -27.56 9.37 6.02
C SER A 2 -26.43 10.12 5.30
N LEU A 3 -26.57 11.44 5.13
CA LEU A 3 -25.56 12.31 4.49
C LEU A 3 -24.16 12.14 5.12
N TRP A 4 -24.10 11.93 6.44
CA TRP A 4 -22.84 11.72 7.15
C TRP A 4 -22.10 10.46 6.70
N GLN A 5 -22.83 9.39 6.40
CA GLN A 5 -22.23 8.11 6.03
C GLN A 5 -21.63 8.18 4.63
N MET A 6 -22.35 8.79 3.70
CA MET A 6 -21.85 9.03 2.34
C MET A 6 -20.62 9.94 2.34
N ALA A 7 -20.61 10.99 3.17
CA ALA A 7 -19.46 11.89 3.28
C ALA A 7 -18.19 11.16 3.75
N LEU A 8 -18.32 10.25 4.73
CA LEU A 8 -17.19 9.44 5.21
C LEU A 8 -16.68 8.48 4.13
N ASP A 9 -17.59 7.82 3.40
CA ASP A 9 -17.21 6.91 2.31
C ASP A 9 -16.44 7.64 1.22
N TYR A 10 -16.90 8.84 0.82
CA TYR A 10 -16.20 9.64 -0.20
C TYR A 10 -14.89 10.25 0.30
N LEU A 11 -14.83 10.71 1.55
CA LEU A 11 -13.60 11.28 2.13
C LEU A 11 -12.50 10.23 2.34
N ALA A 12 -12.88 8.96 2.58
CA ALA A 12 -11.93 7.86 2.72
C ALA A 12 -11.30 7.43 1.39
N ILE A 13 -11.91 7.80 0.25
CA ILE A 13 -11.34 7.52 -1.08
C ILE A 13 -10.14 8.43 -1.27
N GLN A 14 -8.97 7.84 -1.20
CA GLN A 14 -7.71 8.54 -1.36
C GLN A 14 -7.55 9.07 -2.80
N GLY A 15 -7.71 10.38 -2.98
CA GLY A 15 -7.67 11.05 -4.29
C GLY A 15 -6.31 11.08 -5.01
N SER A 16 -5.29 10.41 -4.47
CA SER A 16 -3.95 10.39 -5.06
C SER A 16 -3.22 9.07 -4.82
N ALA A 17 -2.41 8.63 -5.77
CA ALA A 17 -1.61 7.39 -5.67
C ALA A 17 -0.34 7.53 -4.79
N THR A 18 -0.05 8.73 -4.29
CA THR A 18 1.12 9.10 -3.45
C THR A 18 1.36 8.27 -2.18
N PRO A 19 0.34 7.83 -1.42
CA PRO A 19 0.53 6.98 -0.23
C PRO A 19 1.11 5.61 -0.59
N PHE A 20 0.69 5.03 -1.72
CA PHE A 20 1.25 3.77 -2.21
C PHE A 20 2.66 3.94 -2.77
N LYS A 21 2.96 5.09 -3.39
CA LYS A 21 4.31 5.38 -3.91
C LYS A 21 5.38 5.37 -2.82
N ARG A 22 5.10 5.87 -1.61
CA ARG A 22 6.07 5.85 -0.50
C ARG A 22 6.35 4.42 -0.01
N VAL A 23 5.30 3.61 0.15
CA VAL A 23 5.42 2.20 0.55
C VAL A 23 6.21 1.42 -0.51
N TRP A 24 5.89 1.61 -1.79
CA TRP A 24 6.52 0.90 -2.91
C TRP A 24 7.93 1.38 -3.24
N SER A 25 8.24 2.66 -3.02
CA SER A 25 9.61 3.17 -3.15
C SER A 25 10.56 2.45 -2.19
N SER A 26 10.08 2.08 -1.00
CA SER A 26 10.85 1.25 -0.05
C SER A 26 10.88 -0.25 -0.44
N ALA A 27 9.83 -0.75 -1.11
CA ALA A 27 9.74 -2.14 -1.56
C ALA A 27 10.73 -2.48 -2.68
N GLY A 28 11.04 -1.52 -3.57
CA GLY A 28 12.01 -1.72 -4.65
C GLY A 28 13.43 -2.06 -4.15
N ALA A 29 13.79 -1.58 -2.95
CA ALA A 29 15.06 -1.94 -2.32
C ALA A 29 15.14 -3.41 -1.89
N THR A 30 13.99 -3.99 -1.51
CA THR A 30 13.86 -5.40 -1.12
C THR A 30 13.74 -6.31 -2.34
N ASP A 31 13.12 -5.83 -3.42
CA ASP A 31 12.86 -6.58 -4.65
C ASP A 31 14.11 -6.74 -5.55
N THR A 32 14.78 -5.64 -5.92
CA THR A 32 15.83 -5.69 -6.96
C THR A 32 17.26 -5.52 -6.43
N LYS A 33 17.48 -4.74 -5.36
CA LYS A 33 18.85 -4.30 -4.98
C LYS A 33 19.70 -5.30 -4.19
N LYS A 34 19.12 -6.32 -3.55
CA LYS A 34 19.84 -7.17 -2.58
C LYS A 34 19.90 -8.67 -2.88
N ARG A 35 19.62 -9.12 -4.12
CA ARG A 35 19.46 -10.56 -4.45
C ARG A 35 18.45 -11.30 -3.54
N ASN A 36 17.60 -10.59 -2.82
CA ASN A 36 16.48 -11.15 -2.08
C ASN A 36 15.37 -11.45 -3.09
N ARG A 37 15.48 -12.56 -3.81
CA ARG A 37 14.42 -13.09 -4.68
C ARG A 37 13.24 -13.57 -3.82
N LEU A 38 12.58 -12.65 -3.13
CA LEU A 38 11.29 -12.92 -2.52
C LEU A 38 10.29 -13.08 -3.65
N SER A 39 9.53 -14.17 -3.62
CA SER A 39 8.42 -14.33 -4.55
C SER A 39 7.42 -13.19 -4.35
N LEU A 40 6.73 -12.80 -5.42
CA LEU A 40 5.76 -11.69 -5.41
C LEU A 40 4.75 -11.83 -4.25
N LYS A 41 4.30 -13.06 -3.97
CA LYS A 41 3.40 -13.41 -2.87
C LYS A 41 3.98 -13.11 -1.47
N ARG A 42 5.29 -13.29 -1.27
CA ARG A 42 5.97 -12.98 0.00
C ARG A 42 6.20 -11.48 0.16
N LEU A 43 6.47 -10.79 -0.95
CA LEU A 43 6.61 -9.34 -0.95
C LEU A 43 5.28 -8.67 -0.60
N GLU A 44 4.18 -9.14 -1.20
CA GLU A 44 2.82 -8.69 -0.91
C GLU A 44 2.44 -8.89 0.57
N ALA A 45 2.62 -10.11 1.11
CA ALA A 45 2.36 -10.38 2.51
C ALA A 45 3.19 -9.49 3.47
N SER A 46 4.44 -9.19 3.11
CA SER A 46 5.30 -8.29 3.89
C SER A 46 4.79 -6.84 3.88
N GLN A 47 4.24 -6.36 2.76
CA GLN A 47 3.64 -5.02 2.71
C GLN A 47 2.38 -4.92 3.56
N PHE A 48 1.53 -5.96 3.56
CA PHE A 48 0.36 -6.01 4.44
C PHE A 48 0.75 -6.05 5.92
N LEU A 49 1.79 -6.81 6.28
CA LEU A 49 2.32 -6.85 7.65
C LEU A 49 2.90 -5.49 8.10
N LYS A 50 3.44 -4.69 7.17
CA LYS A 50 4.00 -3.37 7.45
C LYS A 50 2.94 -2.27 7.50
N ALA A 51 1.80 -2.48 6.86
CA ALA A 51 0.72 -1.49 6.74
C ALA A 51 -0.33 -1.59 7.86
N GLY A 52 -0.35 -2.69 8.62
CA GLY A 52 -1.10 -2.83 9.87
C GLY A 52 -0.30 -2.32 11.07
#